data_AF-A0A5J4VBH7-F1
#
_entry.id   AF-A0A5J4VBH7-F1
#
_cell.length_a   1.000
_cell.length_b   1.000
_cell.length_c   1.000
_cell.angle_alpha   90.00
_cell.angle_beta   90.00
_cell.angle_gamma   90.00
#
_symmetry.space_group_name_H-M   'P 1'
#
loop_
_entity.id
_entity.type
_entity.pdbx_description
1 polymer ?
#
loop_
_entity_poly.entity_id
_entity_poly.type
_entity_poly.pdbx_seq_one_letter_code
_entity_poly.pdbx_strand_id
1 'polypeptide(L)'
;MSNVYIDEELLDAAGLSEFPELYAYIHECEPKPIVDGLANQIIAGPQYPEDQMKDNDDKLIVQPITQPIVPIEIPQVQIFKIPKCQLAANVQIYNPADEYIYFYKLRNKVVYNIRLSLSDDFMGCVFTNFLEELWPFSKHALVLGDNVGHKQNVMGYISEKIFYLGVSIGSVDQVTSIKDNTHIAIAGVYYTDYEPLKRAISDVNGD
;
A
#
# COMPACT_ATOMS: atom_id res chain seq x y z
N MET A 1 -33.21 -29.04 13.76
CA MET A 1 -33.40 -27.61 13.49
C MET A 1 -32.88 -26.84 14.70
N SER A 2 -31.61 -26.44 14.68
CA SER A 2 -31.07 -25.50 15.66
C SER A 2 -31.05 -24.12 15.02
N ASN A 3 -31.98 -23.24 15.41
CA ASN A 3 -31.80 -21.81 15.15
C ASN A 3 -30.58 -21.37 15.96
N VAL A 4 -29.52 -20.94 15.27
CA VAL A 4 -28.36 -20.31 15.91
C VAL A 4 -28.85 -18.96 16.41
N TYR A 5 -29.17 -18.89 17.70
CA TYR A 5 -29.54 -17.65 18.39
C TYR A 5 -28.25 -16.89 18.68
N ILE A 6 -28.10 -15.71 18.10
CA ILE A 6 -26.98 -14.82 18.41
C ILE A 6 -27.29 -14.17 19.76
N ASP A 7 -26.35 -14.27 20.69
CA ASP A 7 -26.50 -13.74 22.05
C ASP A 7 -26.47 -12.20 22.04
N GLU A 8 -27.52 -11.58 22.59
CA GLU A 8 -27.68 -10.13 22.67
C GLU A 8 -26.59 -9.47 23.52
N GLU A 9 -26.07 -10.16 24.54
CA GLU A 9 -24.94 -9.63 25.33
C GLU A 9 -23.67 -9.49 24.49
N LEU A 10 -23.50 -10.34 23.46
CA LEU A 10 -22.34 -10.32 22.58
C LEU A 10 -22.44 -9.19 21.54
N LEU A 11 -23.66 -8.85 21.11
CA LEU A 11 -23.92 -7.70 20.24
C LEU A 11 -23.71 -6.37 21.00
N ASP A 12 -24.11 -6.31 22.27
CA ASP A 12 -23.89 -5.13 23.11
C ASP A 12 -22.41 -4.95 23.48
N ALA A 13 -21.69 -6.03 23.81
CA ALA A 13 -20.25 -6.00 24.04
C ALA A 13 -19.45 -5.55 22.79
N ALA A 14 -19.98 -5.79 21.59
CA ALA A 14 -19.40 -5.32 20.33
C ALA A 14 -19.69 -3.84 20.04
N GLY A 15 -20.45 -3.14 20.91
CA GLY A 15 -20.79 -1.72 20.75
C GLY A 15 -21.82 -1.45 19.66
N LEU A 16 -22.58 -2.47 19.22
CA LEU A 16 -23.57 -2.32 18.15
C LEU A 16 -24.82 -1.55 18.61
N SER A 17 -24.99 -1.33 19.91
CA SER A 17 -26.03 -0.47 20.48
C SER A 17 -25.88 1.01 20.07
N GLU A 18 -24.69 1.44 19.66
CA GLU A 18 -24.45 2.78 19.10
C GLU A 18 -24.86 2.90 17.61
N PHE A 19 -25.17 1.77 16.94
CA PHE A 19 -25.48 1.70 15.52
C PHE A 19 -26.77 0.90 15.24
N PRO A 20 -27.96 1.50 15.48
CA PRO A 20 -29.25 0.81 15.37
C PRO A 20 -29.54 0.25 13.97
N GLU A 21 -28.96 0.84 12.93
CA GLU A 21 -29.07 0.40 11.53
C GLU A 21 -28.33 -0.93 11.29
N LEU A 22 -27.16 -1.11 11.91
CA LEU A 22 -26.38 -2.36 11.83
C LEU A 22 -27.01 -3.45 12.70
N TYR A 23 -27.54 -3.10 13.86
CA TYR A 23 -28.28 -4.01 14.72
C TYR A 23 -29.50 -4.60 14.00
N ALA A 24 -30.32 -3.76 13.36
CA ALA A 24 -31.47 -4.19 12.58
C ALA A 24 -31.07 -5.11 11.41
N TYR A 25 -29.99 -4.76 10.69
CA TYR A 25 -29.50 -5.55 9.57
C TYR A 25 -29.03 -6.96 9.98
N ILE A 26 -28.34 -7.08 11.12
CA ILE A 26 -27.86 -8.37 11.65
C ILE A 26 -29.05 -9.23 12.11
N HIS A 27 -30.07 -8.61 12.71
CA HIS A 27 -31.26 -9.31 13.19
C HIS A 27 -32.21 -9.72 12.05
N GLU A 28 -32.22 -9.00 10.93
CA GLU A 28 -32.99 -9.35 9.72
C GLU A 28 -32.26 -10.33 8.79
N CYS A 29 -30.93 -10.47 8.92
CA CYS A 29 -30.17 -11.48 8.18
C CYS A 29 -30.49 -12.88 8.73
N GLU A 30 -31.29 -13.67 8.00
CA GLU A 30 -31.49 -15.08 8.32
C GLU A 30 -30.13 -15.79 8.48
N PRO A 31 -29.86 -16.41 9.64
CA PRO A 31 -28.62 -17.14 9.83
C PRO A 31 -28.61 -18.29 8.83
N LYS A 32 -27.70 -18.22 7.85
CA LYS A 32 -27.50 -19.30 6.89
C LYS A 32 -27.26 -20.59 7.70
N PRO A 33 -28.05 -21.65 7.46
CA PRO A 33 -27.84 -22.89 8.17
C PRO A 33 -26.41 -23.35 7.88
N ILE A 34 -25.64 -23.53 8.96
CA ILE A 34 -24.37 -24.22 8.90
C ILE A 34 -24.70 -25.58 8.30
N VAL A 35 -24.20 -25.86 7.09
CA VAL A 35 -24.31 -27.19 6.49
C VAL A 35 -23.75 -28.17 7.52
N ASP A 36 -24.53 -29.21 7.85
CA ASP A 36 -24.34 -30.20 8.94
C ASP A 36 -22.98 -30.94 8.94
N GLY A 37 -22.05 -30.58 8.05
CA GLY A 37 -20.69 -31.11 7.98
C GLY A 37 -19.62 -30.30 8.74
N LEU A 38 -19.86 -29.03 9.11
CA LEU A 38 -18.84 -28.20 9.78
C LEU A 38 -18.88 -28.32 11.31
N ALA A 39 -20.06 -28.54 11.89
CA ALA A 39 -20.25 -28.62 13.35
C ALA A 39 -19.59 -29.85 14.00
N ASN A 40 -19.31 -30.91 13.23
CA ASN A 40 -18.73 -32.15 13.74
C ASN A 40 -17.19 -32.18 13.71
N GLN A 41 -16.53 -31.15 13.16
CA GLN A 41 -15.06 -31.14 13.06
C GLN A 41 -14.35 -30.51 14.26
N ILE A 42 -15.07 -29.78 15.12
CA ILE A 42 -14.51 -29.26 16.36
C ILE A 42 -14.93 -30.22 17.49
N ILE A 43 -14.30 -31.40 17.52
CA ILE A 43 -14.30 -32.22 18.73
C ILE A 43 -13.30 -31.58 19.69
N ALA A 44 -13.79 -30.63 20.49
CA ALA A 44 -13.07 -30.10 21.64
C ALA A 44 -13.06 -31.15 22.77
N GLY A 45 -12.32 -32.24 22.56
CA GLY A 45 -11.85 -33.12 23.62
C GLY A 45 -10.47 -32.65 24.11
N PRO A 46 -10.05 -32.97 25.35
CA PRO A 46 -8.70 -32.66 25.81
C PRO A 46 -7.68 -33.42 24.97
N GLN A 47 -7.09 -32.75 23.97
CA GLN A 47 -5.99 -33.28 23.19
C GLN A 47 -4.69 -32.93 23.90
N TYR A 48 -4.01 -33.94 24.45
CA TYR A 48 -2.72 -33.74 25.10
C TYR A 48 -1.63 -33.54 24.03
N PRO A 49 -0.75 -32.53 24.17
CA PRO A 49 0.27 -32.17 23.18
C PRO A 49 1.19 -33.33 22.74
N GLU A 50 1.40 -34.32 23.61
CA GLU A 50 2.28 -35.46 23.35
C GLU A 50 1.74 -36.41 22.28
N ASP A 51 0.42 -36.57 22.17
CA ASP A 51 -0.21 -37.41 21.14
C ASP A 51 -0.14 -36.76 19.75
N GLN A 52 -0.17 -35.42 19.68
CA GLN A 52 -0.01 -34.69 18.42
C GLN A 52 1.43 -34.73 17.89
N MET A 53 2.45 -34.76 18.77
CA MET A 53 3.85 -34.86 18.33
C MET A 53 4.14 -36.21 17.68
N LYS A 54 3.57 -37.32 18.21
CA LYS A 54 3.73 -38.66 17.64
C LYS A 54 3.03 -38.86 16.30
N ASP A 55 1.81 -38.35 16.13
CA ASP A 55 1.07 -38.46 14.85
C ASP A 55 1.71 -37.64 13.72
N ASN A 56 2.44 -36.57 14.06
CA ASN A 56 3.19 -35.78 13.09
C ASN A 56 4.51 -36.46 12.65
N ASP A 57 5.19 -37.18 13.54
CA ASP A 57 6.43 -37.91 13.21
C ASP A 57 6.17 -39.13 12.31
N ASP A 58 5.08 -39.88 12.54
CA ASP A 58 4.74 -41.05 11.72
C ASP A 58 4.25 -40.70 10.30
N LYS A 59 3.77 -39.46 10.09
CA LYS A 59 3.37 -38.94 8.76
C LYS A 59 4.55 -38.43 7.93
N LEU A 60 5.75 -38.35 8.50
CA LEU A 60 6.99 -37.99 7.80
C LEU A 60 7.71 -39.20 7.18
N ILE A 61 7.01 -40.29 6.87
CA ILE A 61 7.53 -41.30 5.95
C ILE A 61 7.48 -40.74 4.53
N VAL A 62 8.61 -40.17 4.15
CA VAL A 62 8.98 -39.55 2.87
C VAL A 62 8.43 -40.33 1.67
N GLN A 63 7.39 -39.80 1.01
CA GLN A 63 7.22 -40.05 -0.41
C GLN A 63 8.37 -39.35 -1.16
N PRO A 64 9.00 -39.96 -2.18
CA PRO A 64 10.02 -39.30 -2.96
C PRO A 64 9.43 -38.04 -3.58
N ILE A 65 10.06 -36.90 -3.34
CA ILE A 65 9.66 -35.62 -3.93
C ILE A 65 9.84 -35.75 -5.45
N THR A 66 8.76 -35.96 -6.19
CA THR A 66 8.80 -36.25 -7.63
C THR A 66 9.23 -35.04 -8.49
N GLN A 67 9.31 -33.84 -7.92
CA GLN A 67 9.69 -32.63 -8.65
C GLN A 67 10.71 -31.76 -7.89
N PRO A 68 11.77 -31.28 -8.55
CA PRO A 68 12.70 -30.33 -7.94
C PRO A 68 11.94 -29.10 -7.44
N ILE A 69 12.12 -28.74 -6.17
CA ILE A 69 11.60 -27.48 -5.63
C ILE A 69 12.31 -26.36 -6.39
N VAL A 70 11.58 -25.65 -7.26
CA VAL A 70 12.10 -24.45 -7.92
C VAL A 70 12.22 -23.37 -6.85
N PRO A 71 13.40 -22.74 -6.66
CA PRO A 71 13.54 -21.64 -5.73
C PRO A 71 12.57 -20.51 -6.09
N ILE A 72 11.79 -20.04 -5.12
CA ILE A 72 10.99 -18.82 -5.29
C ILE A 72 11.98 -17.67 -5.44
N GLU A 73 11.93 -16.97 -6.57
CA GLU A 73 12.79 -15.84 -6.85
C GLU A 73 12.50 -14.72 -5.83
N ILE A 74 13.50 -14.35 -5.02
CA ILE A 74 13.38 -13.26 -4.05
C ILE A 74 13.38 -11.95 -4.85
N PRO A 75 12.33 -11.12 -4.77
CA PRO A 75 12.27 -9.89 -5.56
C PRO A 75 13.41 -8.97 -5.15
N GLN A 76 14.30 -8.64 -6.09
CA GLN A 76 15.37 -7.69 -5.85
C GLN A 76 14.85 -6.26 -5.97
N VAL A 77 15.36 -5.37 -5.11
CA VAL A 77 15.11 -3.92 -5.22
C VAL A 77 15.89 -3.38 -6.41
N GLN A 78 15.19 -2.77 -7.35
CA GLN A 78 15.77 -2.06 -8.48
C GLN A 78 16.02 -0.60 -8.09
N ILE A 79 17.21 -0.08 -8.39
CA ILE A 79 17.61 1.29 -8.09
C ILE A 79 17.67 2.08 -9.39
N PHE A 80 16.78 3.06 -9.52
CA PHE A 80 16.77 4.01 -10.62
C PHE A 80 17.45 5.30 -10.19
N LYS A 81 18.26 5.87 -11.10
CA LYS A 81 19.02 7.10 -10.86
C LYS A 81 18.66 8.12 -11.93
N ILE A 82 18.15 9.27 -11.52
CA ILE A 82 17.89 10.40 -12.41
C ILE A 82 19.00 11.43 -12.19
N PRO A 83 19.83 11.75 -13.20
CA PRO A 83 20.94 12.69 -13.05
C PRO A 83 20.43 14.12 -12.85
N LYS A 84 21.18 14.92 -12.10
CA LYS A 84 20.83 16.33 -11.84
C LYS A 84 20.63 17.19 -13.10
N CYS A 85 21.26 16.83 -14.22
CA CYS A 85 21.10 17.51 -15.50
C CYS A 85 19.71 17.32 -16.15
N GLN A 86 18.92 16.38 -15.63
CA GLN A 86 17.52 16.17 -16.03
C GLN A 86 16.54 16.94 -15.13
N LEU A 87 17.00 17.83 -14.26
CA LEU A 87 16.14 18.76 -13.53
C LEU A 87 15.78 19.97 -14.40
N ALA A 88 14.60 20.54 -14.16
CA ALA A 88 14.23 21.82 -14.72
C ALA A 88 15.20 22.92 -14.26
N ALA A 89 15.40 23.96 -15.09
CA ALA A 89 16.46 24.96 -14.92
C ALA A 89 16.52 25.63 -13.54
N ASN A 90 15.36 25.85 -12.90
CA ASN A 90 15.26 26.55 -11.61
C ASN A 90 15.17 25.58 -10.41
N VAL A 91 15.43 24.28 -10.64
CA VAL A 91 15.35 23.22 -9.65
C VAL A 91 16.73 22.60 -9.45
N GLN A 92 17.18 22.55 -8.20
CA GLN A 92 18.47 21.98 -7.84
C GLN A 92 18.30 20.90 -6.77
N ILE A 93 19.21 19.94 -6.74
CA ILE A 93 19.32 19.03 -5.58
C ILE A 93 19.83 19.86 -4.40
N TYR A 94 19.19 19.69 -3.24
CA TYR A 94 19.53 20.47 -2.04
C TYR A 94 21.01 20.34 -1.65
N ASN A 95 21.56 19.13 -1.72
CA ASN A 95 22.98 18.89 -1.53
C ASN A 95 23.71 18.96 -2.88
N PRO A 96 24.56 19.97 -3.12
CA PRO A 96 25.25 20.14 -4.40
C PRO A 96 26.28 19.04 -4.70
N ALA A 97 26.68 18.27 -3.69
CA ALA A 97 27.55 17.11 -3.87
C ALA A 97 26.83 15.90 -4.48
N ASP A 98 25.50 15.86 -4.41
CA ASP A 98 24.71 14.76 -4.98
C ASP A 98 24.62 14.92 -6.51
N GLU A 99 24.85 13.84 -7.24
CA GLU A 99 24.79 13.82 -8.71
C GLU A 99 23.46 13.25 -9.23
N TYR A 100 22.78 12.46 -8.42
CA TYR A 100 21.58 11.71 -8.79
C TYR A 100 20.48 11.82 -7.75
N ILE A 101 19.24 11.76 -8.22
CA ILE A 101 18.07 11.45 -7.40
C ILE A 101 17.77 9.96 -7.54
N TYR A 102 17.52 9.29 -6.41
CA TYR A 102 17.32 7.86 -6.34
C TYR A 102 15.84 7.49 -6.17
N PHE A 103 15.40 6.50 -6.94
CA PHE A 103 14.13 5.82 -6.76
C PHE A 103 14.38 4.34 -6.54
N TYR A 104 13.72 3.77 -5.53
CA TYR A 104 13.82 2.36 -5.18
C TYR A 104 12.51 1.68 -5.57
N LYS A 105 12.57 0.73 -6.51
CA LYS A 105 11.42 -0.03 -6.96
C LYS A 105 11.53 -1.47 -6.48
N LEU A 106 10.51 -1.94 -5.76
CA LEU A 106 10.36 -3.33 -5.37
C LEU A 106 9.04 -3.85 -5.95
N ARG A 107 9.13 -4.76 -6.93
CA ARG A 107 7.98 -5.18 -7.75
C ARG A 107 7.27 -3.94 -8.34
N ASN A 108 6.05 -3.68 -7.92
CA ASN A 108 5.23 -2.55 -8.34
C ASN A 108 5.34 -1.32 -7.43
N LYS A 109 5.98 -1.43 -6.27
CA LYS A 109 6.08 -0.36 -5.29
C LYS A 109 7.33 0.49 -5.55
N VAL A 110 7.16 1.79 -5.67
CA VAL A 110 8.25 2.77 -5.79
C VAL A 110 8.32 3.61 -4.52
N VAL A 111 9.53 3.79 -3.99
CA VAL A 111 9.85 4.60 -2.82
C VAL A 111 10.94 5.61 -3.19
N TYR A 112 10.79 6.86 -2.75
CA TYR A 112 11.74 7.92 -3.02
C TYR A 112 11.78 8.94 -1.89
N ASN A 113 12.95 9.56 -1.73
CA ASN A 113 13.19 10.69 -0.86
C ASN A 113 13.98 11.73 -1.64
N ILE A 114 13.41 12.92 -1.82
CA ILE A 114 13.97 13.96 -2.66
C ILE A 114 14.06 15.24 -1.84
N ARG A 115 15.21 15.90 -1.90
CA ARG A 115 15.40 17.25 -1.34
C ARG A 115 15.79 18.19 -2.47
N LEU A 116 14.97 19.21 -2.69
CA LEU A 116 15.14 20.19 -3.75
C LEU A 116 15.31 21.59 -3.17
N SER A 117 16.01 22.43 -3.92
CA SER A 117 16.09 23.87 -3.71
C SER A 117 15.64 24.58 -4.99
N LEU A 118 14.80 25.60 -4.83
CA LEU A 118 14.33 26.43 -5.94
C LEU A 118 15.12 27.74 -5.98
N SER A 119 15.68 28.09 -7.14
CA SER A 119 16.42 29.35 -7.30
C SER A 119 15.53 30.55 -7.59
N ASP A 120 14.36 30.31 -8.18
CA ASP A 120 13.36 31.31 -8.57
C ASP A 120 11.95 30.77 -8.28
N ASP A 121 10.94 31.63 -8.42
CA ASP A 121 9.54 31.23 -8.40
C ASP A 121 9.32 30.06 -9.38
N PHE A 122 8.78 28.95 -8.89
CA PHE A 122 8.68 27.70 -9.66
C PHE A 122 7.25 27.14 -9.68
N MET A 123 6.80 26.79 -10.88
CA MET A 123 5.60 26.02 -11.12
C MET A 123 5.83 25.15 -12.34
N GLY A 124 5.80 23.83 -12.20
CA GLY A 124 6.06 22.97 -13.34
C GLY A 124 6.59 21.58 -13.02
N CYS A 125 7.06 20.93 -14.07
CA CYS A 125 7.67 19.61 -14.02
C CYS A 125 9.08 19.70 -13.42
N VAL A 126 9.36 18.90 -12.39
CA VAL A 126 10.68 18.81 -11.74
C VAL A 126 11.72 18.22 -12.67
N PHE A 127 11.33 17.16 -13.38
CA PHE A 127 12.20 16.45 -14.32
C PHE A 127 11.86 16.84 -15.76
N THR A 128 12.89 17.05 -16.58
CA THR A 128 12.75 17.25 -18.02
C THR A 128 12.36 15.95 -18.74
N ASN A 129 12.74 14.80 -18.16
CA ASN A 129 12.30 13.48 -18.60
C ASN A 129 12.12 12.57 -17.38
N PHE A 130 10.93 11.99 -17.21
CA PHE A 130 10.63 11.06 -16.12
C PHE A 130 10.59 9.63 -16.64
N LEU A 131 11.33 8.73 -15.99
CA LEU A 131 11.53 7.35 -16.44
C LEU A 131 10.21 6.57 -16.51
N GLU A 132 9.97 5.88 -17.62
CA GLU A 132 8.74 5.11 -17.87
C GLU A 132 8.54 3.97 -16.86
N GLU A 133 9.62 3.36 -16.42
CA GLU A 133 9.62 2.30 -15.40
C GLU A 133 9.12 2.80 -14.03
N LEU A 134 9.09 4.12 -13.83
CA LEU A 134 8.65 4.77 -12.60
C LEU A 134 7.27 5.42 -12.75
N TRP A 135 6.57 5.27 -13.88
CA TRP A 135 5.25 5.88 -14.03
C TRP A 135 4.25 5.29 -13.03
N PRO A 136 3.53 6.12 -12.26
CA PRO A 136 2.53 5.62 -11.34
C PRO A 136 1.31 5.09 -12.09
N PHE A 137 0.63 4.08 -11.54
CA PHE A 137 -0.60 3.52 -12.11
C PHE A 137 -1.71 4.57 -12.26
N SER A 138 -1.78 5.51 -11.33
CA SER A 138 -2.75 6.60 -11.31
C SER A 138 -2.09 7.87 -10.80
N LYS A 139 -2.76 9.01 -10.94
CA LYS A 139 -2.26 10.29 -10.40
C LYS A 139 -2.00 10.16 -8.90
N HIS A 140 -0.73 10.29 -8.52
CA HIS A 140 -0.27 10.20 -7.14
C HIS A 140 -0.08 11.61 -6.58
N ALA A 141 -0.86 11.99 -5.56
CA ALA A 141 -0.68 13.28 -4.90
C ALA A 141 0.58 13.26 -4.01
N LEU A 142 1.37 14.33 -4.09
CA LEU A 142 2.49 14.61 -3.22
C LEU A 142 2.01 15.58 -2.15
N VAL A 143 1.87 15.10 -0.92
CA VAL A 143 1.62 15.98 0.23
C VAL A 143 2.97 16.56 0.63
N LEU A 144 3.13 17.86 0.42
CA LEU A 144 4.34 18.60 0.72
C LEU A 144 4.05 19.55 1.89
N GLY A 145 5.05 19.77 2.73
CA GLY A 145 4.88 20.56 3.95
C GLY A 145 4.51 22.03 3.68
N ASP A 146 4.16 22.74 4.76
CA ASP A 146 3.98 24.18 4.73
C ASP A 146 5.33 24.90 4.66
N ASN A 147 5.45 25.84 3.74
CA ASN A 147 6.56 26.79 3.76
C ASN A 147 6.27 27.86 4.82
N VAL A 148 6.70 27.60 6.06
CA VAL A 148 6.48 28.49 7.23
C VAL A 148 6.88 29.95 6.95
N GLY A 149 7.90 30.18 6.12
CA GLY A 149 8.33 31.54 5.75
C GLY A 149 7.32 32.29 4.87
N HIS A 150 6.64 31.58 3.97
CA HIS A 150 5.71 32.15 3.00
C HIS A 150 4.23 31.82 3.28
N LYS A 151 3.95 30.99 4.30
CA LYS A 151 2.62 30.53 4.71
C LYS A 151 1.83 29.89 3.56
N GLN A 152 2.48 28.97 2.86
CA GLN A 152 1.94 28.33 1.66
C GLN A 152 2.06 26.80 1.78
N ASN A 153 0.93 26.12 1.58
CA ASN A 153 0.93 24.67 1.42
C ASN A 153 1.47 24.34 0.03
N VAL A 154 2.67 23.76 0.00
CA VAL A 154 3.20 23.19 -1.22
C VAL A 154 2.43 21.91 -1.50
N MET A 155 2.06 21.67 -2.75
CA MET A 155 1.50 20.40 -3.19
C MET A 155 2.13 19.97 -4.50
N GLY A 156 2.15 18.68 -4.75
CA GLY A 156 2.59 18.17 -6.03
C GLY A 156 1.76 16.98 -6.45
N TYR A 157 2.04 16.49 -7.64
CA TYR A 157 1.54 15.20 -8.07
C TYR A 157 2.50 14.55 -9.05
N ILE A 158 2.42 13.23 -9.14
CA ILE A 158 3.05 12.44 -10.19
C ILE A 158 1.90 11.87 -11.03
N SER A 159 1.90 12.14 -12.33
CA SER A 159 0.92 11.57 -13.28
C SER A 159 1.70 11.00 -14.45
N GLU A 160 1.54 9.72 -14.76
CA GLU A 160 2.19 9.00 -15.88
C GLU A 160 3.58 9.58 -16.20
N LYS A 161 3.66 10.59 -17.07
CA LYS A 161 4.89 11.18 -17.60
C LYS A 161 5.51 12.34 -16.81
N ILE A 162 4.86 12.81 -15.75
CA ILE A 162 5.12 14.13 -15.16
C ILE A 162 5.22 14.04 -13.64
N PHE A 163 6.32 14.56 -13.09
CA PHE A 163 6.49 14.89 -11.68
C PHE A 163 6.32 16.40 -11.51
N TYR A 164 5.15 16.85 -11.05
CA TYR A 164 4.76 18.27 -11.03
C TYR A 164 4.75 18.83 -9.62
N LEU A 165 5.21 20.07 -9.46
CA LEU A 165 5.16 20.84 -8.22
C LEU A 165 4.49 22.21 -8.40
N GLY A 166 3.74 22.62 -7.38
CA GLY A 166 3.14 23.95 -7.27
C GLY A 166 2.63 24.23 -5.86
N VAL A 167 1.96 25.37 -5.67
CA VAL A 167 1.27 25.72 -4.41
C VAL A 167 -0.22 25.56 -4.64
N SER A 168 -0.92 24.81 -3.77
CA SER A 168 -2.38 24.73 -3.84
C SER A 168 -3.01 25.70 -2.84
N ILE A 169 -3.89 26.57 -3.33
CA ILE A 169 -4.66 27.51 -2.52
C ILE A 169 -6.04 26.91 -2.22
N GLY A 170 -6.08 25.68 -1.68
CA GLY A 170 -7.33 25.02 -1.27
C GLY A 170 -8.10 24.31 -2.38
N SER A 171 -7.55 24.20 -3.59
CA SER A 171 -8.06 23.33 -4.67
C SER A 171 -6.91 22.87 -5.58
N VAL A 172 -7.03 21.66 -6.14
CA VAL A 172 -6.07 21.10 -7.11
C VAL A 172 -6.05 21.87 -8.43
N ASP A 173 -7.09 22.67 -8.70
CA ASP A 173 -7.23 23.49 -9.90
C ASP A 173 -6.69 24.92 -9.71
N GLN A 174 -6.45 25.35 -8.47
CA GLN A 174 -5.89 26.65 -8.13
C GLN A 174 -4.43 26.48 -7.70
N VAL A 175 -3.60 26.15 -8.69
CA VAL A 175 -2.16 25.98 -8.50
C VAL A 175 -1.42 27.26 -8.87
N THR A 176 -0.54 27.73 -7.98
CA THR A 176 0.34 28.88 -8.21
C THR A 176 1.81 28.50 -8.09
N SER A 177 2.71 29.44 -8.38
CA SER A 177 4.15 29.23 -8.16
C SER A 177 4.49 29.08 -6.68
N ILE A 178 5.41 28.18 -6.41
CA ILE A 178 6.17 28.10 -5.17
C ILE A 178 7.17 29.24 -5.20
N LYS A 179 7.30 29.98 -4.10
CA LYS A 179 8.26 31.08 -4.01
C LYS A 179 9.71 30.63 -4.11
N ASP A 180 10.53 31.50 -4.69
CA ASP A 180 11.98 31.36 -4.73
C ASP A 180 12.59 31.07 -3.35
N ASN A 181 13.82 30.55 -3.35
CA ASN A 181 14.58 30.22 -2.14
C ASN A 181 13.85 29.27 -1.17
N THR A 182 12.94 28.45 -1.70
CA THR A 182 12.21 27.43 -0.94
C THR A 182 12.96 26.10 -1.01
N HIS A 183 13.13 25.48 0.16
CA HIS A 183 13.61 24.10 0.27
C HIS A 183 12.44 23.13 0.38
N ILE A 184 12.44 22.12 -0.47
CA ILE A 184 11.36 21.13 -0.55
C ILE A 184 11.92 19.77 -0.18
N ALA A 185 11.36 19.14 0.84
CA ALA A 185 11.61 17.75 1.18
C ALA A 185 10.38 16.91 0.85
N ILE A 186 10.57 15.88 0.03
CA ILE A 186 9.51 14.98 -0.43
C ILE A 186 9.90 13.56 -0.04
N ALA A 187 9.03 12.88 0.69
CA ALA A 187 9.11 11.45 0.91
C ALA A 187 7.79 10.85 0.42
N GLY A 188 7.86 9.83 -0.43
CA GLY A 188 6.66 9.28 -1.04
C GLY A 188 6.78 7.83 -1.43
N VAL A 189 5.61 7.23 -1.61
CA VAL A 189 5.44 5.85 -2.04
C VAL A 189 4.24 5.75 -2.96
N TYR A 190 4.40 5.10 -4.11
CA TYR A 190 3.30 4.82 -5.03
C TYR A 190 3.49 3.46 -5.71
N TYR A 191 2.45 3.04 -6.42
CA TYR A 191 2.44 1.79 -7.17
C TYR A 191 2.43 2.06 -8.68
N THR A 192 3.21 1.29 -9.44
CA THR A 192 3.32 1.40 -10.91
C THR A 192 2.26 0.58 -11.64
N ASP A 193 1.61 -0.36 -10.96
CA ASP A 193 0.47 -1.11 -11.45
C ASP A 193 -0.63 -1.19 -10.37
N TYR A 194 -1.83 -1.57 -10.80
CA TYR A 194 -2.90 -1.94 -9.89
C TYR A 194 -2.86 -3.45 -9.71
N GLU A 195 -2.33 -3.91 -8.58
CA GLU A 195 -2.71 -5.23 -8.08
C GLU A 195 -4.00 -5.05 -7.28
N PRO A 196 -5.16 -5.54 -7.77
CA PRO A 196 -6.30 -5.70 -6.88
C PRO A 196 -5.83 -6.57 -5.74
N LEU A 197 -6.16 -6.19 -4.51
CA LEU A 197 -6.02 -7.03 -3.33
C LEU A 197 -6.91 -8.27 -3.50
N LYS A 198 -6.49 -9.22 -4.34
CA LYS A 198 -7.18 -10.47 -4.66
C LYS A 198 -6.16 -11.60 -4.61
N ARG A 199 -5.72 -11.92 -3.39
CA ARG A 199 -5.32 -13.29 -3.07
C ARG A 199 -5.40 -13.55 -1.56
N ALA A 200 -6.60 -13.88 -1.11
CA ALA A 200 -6.80 -14.75 0.05
C ALA A 200 -8.15 -15.50 -0.04
N ILE A 201 -8.60 -15.86 -1.25
CA ILE A 201 -9.64 -16.90 -1.43
C ILE A 201 -9.41 -17.55 -2.80
N SER A 202 -8.28 -18.25 -2.97
CA SER A 202 -8.26 -19.29 -3.98
C SER A 202 -9.03 -20.46 -3.38
N ASP A 203 -10.23 -20.67 -3.88
CA ASP A 203 -11.02 -21.88 -3.63
C ASP A 203 -10.21 -23.07 -4.15
N VAL A 204 -9.49 -23.73 -3.25
CA VAL A 204 -8.83 -25.01 -3.52
C VAL A 204 -9.91 -26.06 -3.28
N ASN A 205 -10.82 -26.20 -4.23
CA ASN A 205 -11.64 -27.40 -4.41
C ASN A 205 -12.06 -27.44 -5.88
N GLY A 206 -11.09 -27.78 -6.72
CA GLY A 206 -11.39 -28.60 -7.88
C GLY A 206 -11.51 -30.04 -7.40
N ASP A 207 -12.74 -30.53 -7.30
CA ASP A 207 -13.22 -31.88 -7.65
C ASP A 207 -14.73 -31.98 -7.33
#